data_AF-A0A2P2IGV1-F1
#
_entry.id   AF-A0A2P2IGV1-F1
#
_cell.length_a   1.000
_cell.length_b   1.000
_cell.length_c   1.000
_cell.angle_alpha   90.00
_cell.angle_beta   90.00
_cell.angle_gamma   90.00
#
_symmetry.space_group_name_H-M   'P 1'
#
loop_
_entity.id
_entity.type
_entity.pdbx_description
1 polymer ?
#
loop_
_entity_poly.entity_id
_entity_poly.type
_entity_poly.pdbx_seq_one_letter_code
_entity_poly.pdbx_strand_id
1 'polypeptide(L)'
;KHFVLDEGDKMLEQLDMRRDVQEIFRNTPHEKQVMMFSATLSKEIRPVCKKFMQYPMKIYDNDEAKLTLNGLQQHYVKIKENEKNRKLFELLDALEFNQVVIFVKSVQRCMALAQLLVDQNFPAIAIHRA
;
A
#
# COMPACT_ATOMS: atom_id res chain seq x y z
N LYS A 1 -18.58 7.10 -19.48
CA LYS A 1 -18.24 8.55 -19.46
C LYS A 1 -16.97 8.84 -18.65
N HIS A 2 -16.77 8.17 -17.51
CA HIS A 2 -15.57 8.32 -16.68
C HIS A 2 -14.88 6.96 -16.48
N PHE A 3 -13.55 6.93 -16.47
CA PHE A 3 -12.74 5.78 -16.09
C PHE A 3 -11.73 6.25 -15.05
N VAL A 4 -11.83 5.72 -13.83
CA VAL A 4 -11.05 6.19 -12.68
C VAL A 4 -10.19 5.05 -12.16
N LEU A 5 -8.90 5.33 -11.96
CA LEU A 5 -7.95 4.41 -11.34
C LEU A 5 -7.43 5.03 -10.05
N ASP A 6 -7.61 4.33 -8.94
CA ASP A 6 -7.00 4.66 -7.66
C ASP A 6 -5.82 3.71 -7.40
N GLU A 7 -4.78 4.18 -6.72
CA GLU A 7 -3.50 3.45 -6.58
C GLU A 7 -2.94 2.99 -7.95
N GLY A 8 -3.10 3.86 -8.96
CA GLY A 8 -2.88 3.51 -10.37
C GLY A 8 -1.45 3.12 -10.73
N ASP A 9 -0.47 3.53 -9.93
CA ASP A 9 0.92 3.07 -10.07
C ASP A 9 1.05 1.59 -9.73
N LYS A 10 0.54 1.15 -8.57
CA LYS A 10 0.54 -0.25 -8.15
C LYS A 10 -0.27 -1.14 -9.11
N MET A 11 -1.44 -0.64 -9.54
CA MET A 11 -2.30 -1.40 -10.47
C MET A 11 -1.64 -1.65 -11.83
N LEU A 12 -0.83 -0.70 -12.31
CA LEU A 12 -0.21 -0.77 -13.64
C LEU A 12 1.23 -1.30 -13.61
N GLU A 13 1.84 -1.39 -12.44
CA GLU A 13 3.17 -1.96 -12.24
C GLU A 13 3.16 -3.49 -12.41
N GLN A 14 2.18 -4.18 -11.81
CA GLN A 14 2.05 -5.62 -11.94
C GLN A 14 1.51 -6.00 -13.32
N LEU A 15 2.22 -6.89 -14.02
CA LEU A 15 1.91 -7.24 -15.42
C LEU A 15 0.49 -7.82 -15.58
N ASP A 16 0.09 -8.71 -14.67
CA ASP A 16 -1.20 -9.40 -14.75
C ASP A 16 -2.35 -8.40 -14.54
N MET A 17 -2.29 -7.62 -13.47
CA MET A 17 -3.30 -6.58 -13.19
C MET A 17 -3.35 -5.52 -14.29
N ARG A 18 -2.20 -5.12 -14.84
CA ARG A 18 -2.14 -4.19 -15.96
C ARG A 18 -2.87 -4.74 -17.19
N ARG A 19 -2.71 -6.03 -17.51
CA ARG A 19 -3.38 -6.64 -18.67
C ARG A 19 -4.89 -6.56 -18.51
N ASP A 20 -5.40 -6.91 -17.33
CA ASP A 20 -6.83 -6.90 -17.02
C ASP A 20 -7.40 -5.47 -17.10
N VAL A 21 -6.72 -4.49 -16.49
CA VAL A 21 -7.10 -3.08 -16.55
C VAL A 21 -7.12 -2.57 -18.00
N GLN A 22 -6.14 -2.96 -18.82
CA GLN A 22 -6.11 -2.59 -20.24
C GLN A 22 -7.24 -3.23 -21.04
N GLU A 23 -7.62 -4.47 -20.73
CA GLU A 23 -8.74 -5.14 -21.36
C GLU A 23 -10.06 -4.44 -21.05
N ILE A 24 -10.32 -4.17 -19.77
CA ILE A 24 -11.50 -3.41 -19.34
C ILE A 24 -11.50 -2.04 -20.04
N PHE A 25 -10.36 -1.34 -20.06
CA PHE A 25 -10.25 -0.02 -20.69
C PHE A 25 -10.60 -0.06 -22.19
N ARG A 26 -10.14 -1.07 -22.94
CA ARG A 26 -10.47 -1.23 -24.38
C ARG A 26 -11.95 -1.50 -24.62
N ASN A 27 -12.64 -2.11 -23.66
CA ASN A 27 -14.08 -2.37 -23.74
C ASN A 27 -14.94 -1.16 -23.34
N THR A 28 -14.33 -0.01 -23.02
CA THR A 28 -15.05 1.24 -22.75
C THR A 28 -14.98 2.20 -23.94
N PRO A 29 -15.95 3.13 -24.10
CA PRO A 29 -15.92 4.12 -25.18
C PRO A 29 -14.59 4.88 -25.27
N HIS A 30 -14.11 5.16 -26.48
CA HIS A 30 -12.87 5.91 -26.69
C HIS A 30 -12.94 7.32 -26.09
N GLU A 31 -14.05 8.01 -26.29
CA GLU A 31 -14.29 9.34 -25.76
C GLU A 31 -14.84 9.26 -24.33
N LYS A 32 -13.95 9.50 -23.37
CA LYS A 32 -14.26 9.48 -21.93
C LYS A 32 -13.21 10.28 -21.16
N GLN A 33 -13.59 10.79 -20.00
CA GLN A 33 -12.63 11.35 -19.05
C GLN A 33 -11.92 10.20 -18.33
N VAL A 34 -10.60 10.29 -18.22
CA VAL A 34 -9.77 9.32 -17.50
C VAL A 34 -9.05 10.04 -16.37
N MET A 35 -9.17 9.51 -15.15
CA MET A 35 -8.54 10.07 -13.95
C MET A 35 -7.71 8.99 -13.27
N MET A 36 -6.56 9.38 -12.74
CA MET A 36 -5.66 8.48 -12.04
C MET A 36 -5.11 9.15 -10.79
N PHE A 37 -5.24 8.46 -9.67
CA PHE A 37 -4.79 8.89 -8.36
C PHE A 37 -3.75 7.90 -7.84
N SER A 38 -2.69 8.42 -7.24
CA SER A 38 -1.77 7.62 -6.42
C SER A 38 -0.98 8.54 -5.49
N ALA A 39 -0.67 8.05 -4.29
CA ALA A 39 0.21 8.71 -3.34
C ALA A 39 1.67 8.71 -3.82
N THR A 40 2.07 7.72 -4.62
CA THR A 40 3.41 7.60 -5.18
C THR A 40 3.36 7.55 -6.71
N LEU A 41 4.32 8.16 -7.39
CA LEU A 41 4.38 8.05 -8.85
C LEU A 41 5.83 8.13 -9.36
N SER A 42 6.47 6.96 -9.41
CA SER A 42 7.83 6.80 -9.92
C SER A 42 7.96 7.31 -11.35
N LYS A 43 9.17 7.72 -11.75
CA LYS A 43 9.42 8.18 -13.12
C LYS A 43 9.18 7.08 -14.16
N GLU A 44 9.35 5.82 -13.76
CA GLU A 44 9.25 4.63 -14.61
C GLU A 44 7.81 4.27 -14.98
N ILE A 45 6.85 4.48 -14.06
CA ILE A 45 5.44 4.14 -14.32
C ILE A 45 4.70 5.24 -15.10
N ARG A 46 5.16 6.50 -15.03
CA ARG A 46 4.53 7.65 -15.70
C ARG A 46 4.23 7.45 -17.19
N PRO A 47 5.14 6.89 -18.03
CA PRO A 47 4.85 6.62 -19.44
C PRO A 47 3.71 5.61 -19.64
N VAL A 48 3.56 4.65 -18.72
CA VAL A 48 2.46 3.67 -18.76
C VAL A 48 1.14 4.37 -18.48
N CYS A 49 1.07 5.16 -17.41
CA CYS A 49 -0.13 5.92 -17.03
C CYS A 49 -0.59 6.85 -18.15
N LYS A 50 0.35 7.55 -18.81
CA LYS A 50 0.04 8.47 -19.93
C LYS A 50 -0.66 7.79 -21.10
N LYS A 51 -0.46 6.49 -21.33
CA LYS A 51 -1.11 5.77 -22.45
C LYS A 51 -2.63 5.63 -22.27
N PHE A 52 -3.14 5.79 -21.06
CA PHE A 52 -4.58 5.75 -20.78
C PHE A 52 -5.26 7.11 -20.93
N MET A 53 -4.51 8.22 -21.02
CA MET A 53 -5.04 9.57 -20.92
C MET A 53 -4.68 10.40 -22.16
N GLN A 54 -5.62 11.23 -22.63
CA GLN A 54 -5.38 12.21 -23.67
C GLN A 54 -5.22 13.59 -23.03
N TYR A 55 -4.08 14.25 -23.27
CA TYR A 55 -3.75 15.58 -22.73
C TYR A 55 -4.12 15.80 -21.24
N PRO A 56 -3.65 14.94 -20.31
CA PRO A 56 -4.07 15.04 -18.92
C PRO A 56 -3.51 16.31 -18.25
N MET A 57 -4.37 16.96 -17.44
CA MET A 57 -3.89 17.86 -16.39
C MET A 57 -3.06 17.02 -15.40
N LYS A 58 -1.85 17.51 -15.08
CA LYS A 58 -0.94 16.83 -14.16
C LYS A 58 -0.79 17.68 -12.92
N ILE A 59 -1.19 17.12 -11.79
CA ILE A 59 -0.98 17.70 -10.48
C ILE A 59 0.01 16.77 -9.77
N TYR A 60 1.24 17.25 -9.58
CA TYR A 60 2.27 16.53 -8.84
C TYR A 60 2.63 17.36 -7.62
N ASP A 61 2.63 16.74 -6.45
CA ASP A 61 3.39 17.27 -5.32
C ASP A 61 4.82 16.76 -5.47
N ASN A 62 5.71 17.62 -5.98
CA ASN A 62 7.12 17.26 -6.23
C ASN A 62 8.00 17.49 -4.99
N ASP A 63 7.41 17.93 -3.87
CA ASP A 63 8.12 18.15 -2.62
C ASP A 63 8.08 16.86 -1.80
N GLU A 64 9.10 16.01 -1.97
CA GLU A 64 9.23 14.77 -1.19
C GLU A 64 9.22 15.04 0.33
N ALA A 65 9.61 16.24 0.77
CA ALA A 65 9.56 16.65 2.17
C ALA A 65 8.14 17.00 2.66
N LYS A 66 7.17 17.19 1.76
CA LYS A 66 5.74 17.32 2.12
C LYS A 66 5.00 16.00 2.19
N LEU A 67 5.59 14.92 1.66
CA LEU A 67 5.02 13.57 1.78
C LEU A 67 5.16 13.00 3.19
N THR A 68 6.03 13.57 4.02
CA THR A 68 6.02 13.28 5.46
C THR A 68 4.79 13.91 6.09
N LEU A 69 3.84 13.06 6.49
CA LEU A 69 2.64 13.44 7.22
C LEU A 69 3.02 14.22 8.49
N ASN A 70 2.69 15.51 8.55
CA ASN A 70 2.79 16.29 9.77
C ASN A 70 1.95 15.63 10.87
N GLY A 71 2.59 15.28 11.98
CA GLY A 71 1.96 14.53 13.08
C GLY A 71 2.21 13.02 13.05
N LEU A 72 2.82 12.47 11.98
CA LEU A 72 3.27 11.08 11.96
C LEU A 72 4.65 10.96 12.62
N GLN A 73 4.70 10.30 13.78
CA GLN A 73 5.95 9.97 14.45
C GLN A 73 6.54 8.68 13.85
N GLN A 74 7.79 8.75 13.39
CA GLN A 74 8.48 7.63 12.76
C GLN A 74 9.74 7.26 13.54
N HIS A 75 9.85 5.98 13.92
CA HIS A 75 10.96 5.44 14.68
C HIS A 75 11.43 4.11 14.07
N TYR A 76 12.68 3.74 14.33
CA TYR A 76 13.21 2.42 13.96
C TYR A 76 13.94 1.78 15.14
N VAL A 77 13.95 0.45 15.16
CA VAL A 77 14.65 -0.34 16.18
C VAL A 77 15.53 -1.37 15.47
N LYS A 78 16.84 -1.31 15.71
CA LYS A 78 17.81 -2.27 15.16
C LYS A 78 17.96 -3.47 16.11
N ILE A 79 17.38 -4.60 15.72
CA ILE A 79 17.39 -5.86 16.49
C ILE A 79 17.56 -7.07 15.57
N LYS A 80 17.90 -8.22 16.14
CA LYS A 80 17.94 -9.49 15.42
C LYS A 80 16.54 -10.04 15.22
N GLU A 81 16.41 -10.94 14.25
CA GLU A 81 15.13 -11.53 13.87
C GLU A 81 14.43 -12.28 15.01
N ASN A 82 15.21 -13.02 15.81
CA ASN A 82 14.72 -13.79 16.96
C ASN A 82 14.30 -12.92 18.15
N GLU A 83 14.62 -11.63 18.15
CA GLU A 83 14.26 -10.68 19.22
C GLU A 83 12.96 -9.94 18.91
N LYS A 84 12.45 -10.01 17.67
CA LYS A 84 11.29 -9.23 17.21
C LYS A 84 10.02 -9.50 17.99
N ASN A 85 9.72 -10.77 18.30
CA ASN A 85 8.48 -11.10 19.02
C ASN A 85 8.49 -10.49 20.42
N ARG A 86 9.56 -10.69 21.18
CA ARG A 86 9.71 -10.09 22.51
C ARG A 86 9.62 -8.56 22.42
N LYS A 87 10.32 -7.95 21.47
CA LYS A 87 10.32 -6.50 21.33
C LYS A 87 8.95 -5.93 20.95
N LEU A 88 8.20 -6.66 20.11
CA LEU A 88 6.84 -6.28 19.75
C LEU A 88 5.93 -6.29 20.98
N PHE A 89 5.98 -7.34 21.81
CA PHE A 89 5.18 -7.40 23.04
C PHE A 89 5.53 -6.26 24.01
N GLU A 90 6.82 -5.99 24.22
CA GLU A 90 7.25 -4.84 25.03
C GLU A 90 6.65 -3.51 24.52
N LEU A 91 6.52 -3.33 23.21
CA LEU A 91 5.92 -2.13 22.62
C LEU A 91 4.40 -2.13 22.77
N LEU A 92 3.73 -3.28 22.59
CA LEU A 92 2.29 -3.39 22.75
C LEU A 92 1.84 -3.19 24.21
N ASP A 93 2.67 -3.56 25.17
CA ASP A 93 2.39 -3.35 26.60
C ASP A 93 2.67 -1.90 27.04
N ALA A 94 3.70 -1.26 26.48
CA ALA A 94 4.15 0.05 26.93
C ALA A 94 3.45 1.23 26.23
N LEU A 95 2.89 1.02 25.04
CA LEU A 95 2.29 2.08 24.24
C LEU A 95 0.77 2.07 24.35
N GLU A 96 0.18 3.25 24.55
CA GLU A 96 -1.27 3.43 24.44
C GLU A 96 -1.67 3.58 22.97
N PHE A 97 -2.62 2.76 22.52
CA PHE A 97 -3.17 2.82 21.17
C PHE A 97 -4.63 2.32 21.14
N ASN A 98 -5.38 2.76 20.14
CA ASN A 98 -6.73 2.23 19.89
C ASN A 98 -6.67 0.94 19.06
N GLN A 99 -5.91 0.96 17.97
CA GLN A 99 -5.72 -0.17 17.05
C GLN A 99 -4.32 -0.10 16.42
N VAL A 100 -3.75 -1.25 16.10
CA VAL A 100 -2.41 -1.38 15.49
C VAL A 100 -2.47 -2.30 14.28
N VAL A 101 -1.77 -1.92 13.21
CA VAL A 101 -1.54 -2.76 12.03
C VAL A 101 -0.08 -3.20 12.01
N ILE A 102 0.17 -4.50 11.90
CA ILE A 102 1.51 -5.08 11.87
C ILE A 102 1.74 -5.74 10.51
N PHE A 103 2.67 -5.20 9.73
CA PHE A 103 3.02 -5.75 8.42
C PHE A 103 4.13 -6.80 8.54
N VAL A 104 3.94 -7.95 7.89
CA VAL A 104 4.94 -9.03 7.81
C VAL A 104 5.12 -9.49 6.36
N LYS A 105 6.29 -10.07 6.07
CA LYS A 105 6.70 -10.38 4.68
C LYS A 105 6.04 -11.61 4.03
N SER A 106 5.45 -12.52 4.80
CA SER A 106 4.90 -13.78 4.26
C SER A 106 3.64 -14.23 4.98
N VAL A 107 2.80 -14.99 4.26
CA VAL A 107 1.57 -15.59 4.77
C VAL A 107 1.82 -16.43 6.03
N GLN A 108 2.81 -17.33 5.96
CA GLN A 108 3.18 -18.17 7.10
C GLN A 108 3.50 -17.35 8.36
N ARG A 109 4.20 -16.22 8.20
CA ARG A 109 4.53 -15.33 9.33
C ARG A 109 3.33 -14.55 9.83
N CYS A 110 2.42 -14.16 8.94
CA CYS A 110 1.19 -13.47 9.30
C CYS A 110 0.34 -14.37 10.19
N MET A 111 0.12 -15.62 9.76
CA MET A 111 -0.63 -16.61 10.53
C MET A 111 0.06 -16.94 11.86
N ALA A 112 1.37 -17.21 11.84
CA ALA A 112 2.11 -17.54 13.06
C ALA A 112 2.12 -16.39 14.08
N LEU A 113 2.28 -15.14 13.63
CA LEU A 113 2.29 -13.98 14.53
C LEU A 113 0.89 -13.69 15.08
N ALA A 114 -0.15 -13.78 14.25
CA ALA A 114 -1.52 -13.58 14.72
C ALA A 114 -1.93 -14.62 15.76
N GLN A 115 -1.57 -15.89 15.54
CA GLN A 115 -1.81 -16.95 16.53
C GLN A 115 -1.05 -16.66 17.83
N LEU A 116 0.23 -16.30 17.74
CA LEU A 116 1.05 -15.97 18.92
C LEU A 116 0.47 -14.79 19.71
N LEU A 117 -0.05 -13.76 19.04
CA LEU A 117 -0.72 -12.63 19.69
C LEU A 117 -1.98 -13.09 20.43
N VAL A 118 -2.83 -13.89 19.78
CA VAL A 118 -4.06 -14.43 20.37
C VAL A 118 -3.75 -15.31 21.58
N ASP A 119 -2.72 -16.15 21.50
CA ASP A 119 -2.26 -17.00 22.61
C ASP A 119 -1.72 -16.18 23.79
N GLN A 120 -1.28 -14.95 23.56
CA GLN A 120 -0.85 -13.99 24.58
C GLN A 120 -1.96 -12.99 24.95
N ASN A 121 -3.21 -13.32 24.68
CA ASN A 121 -4.40 -12.51 25.00
C ASN A 121 -4.46 -11.15 24.28
N PHE A 122 -3.74 -10.97 23.17
CA PHE A 122 -3.93 -9.84 22.26
C PHE A 122 -4.90 -10.25 21.14
N PRO A 123 -6.13 -9.69 21.08
CA PRO A 123 -7.06 -9.98 20.00
C PRO A 123 -6.48 -9.51 18.67
N ALA A 124 -6.17 -10.45 17.78
CA ALA A 124 -5.57 -10.17 16.48
C ALA A 124 -6.27 -10.94 15.36
N ILE A 125 -6.35 -10.33 14.19
CA ILE A 125 -6.86 -10.94 12.96
C ILE A 125 -5.77 -10.89 11.90
N ALA A 126 -5.55 -12.01 11.20
CA ALA A 126 -4.63 -12.09 10.08
C ALA A 126 -5.35 -11.79 8.76
N ILE A 127 -4.80 -10.86 7.97
CA ILE A 127 -5.18 -10.64 6.57
C ILE A 127 -3.90 -10.71 5.74
N HIS A 128 -3.88 -11.57 4.74
CA HIS A 128 -2.71 -11.79 3.89
C HIS A 128 -3.10 -12.04 2.43
N ARG A 129 -2.13 -11.97 1.52
CA ARG A 129 -2.32 -12.40 0.13
C ARG A 129 -2.66 -13.89 0.09
N ALA A 130 -3.55 -14.30 -0.83
CA ALA A 130 -3.85 -15.71 -1.05
C ALA A 130 -2.59 -16.52 -1.39
#